data_AF-A0A927Y0N7-F1
#
_entry.id   AF-A0A927Y0N7-F1
#
_cell.length_a   1.000
_cell.length_b   1.000
_cell.length_c   1.000
_cell.angle_alpha   90.00
_cell.angle_beta   90.00
_cell.angle_gamma   90.00
#
_symmetry.space_group_name_H-M   'P 1'
#
loop_
_entity.id
_entity.type
_entity.pdbx_description
1 polymer ?
#
loop_
_entity_poly.entity_id
_entity_poly.type
_entity_poly.pdbx_seq_one_letter_code
_entity_poly.pdbx_strand_id
1 'polypeptide(L)'
;MATTSMWKVEKRLDQVIKYTTDKDKTNKENYDDNTIYKSLHNVIEYAKSNFKTEQQLYVTGVNCSEENAFKEMILTKKYFGKEKGILGFHGFQSFVKGEVTPEQAHEIGVKLAQELWGERYEVIVSTHLNTNHLHNHFVVNSVSFVDGIKYRNTVENYALMRKTSDDLCREYGLSVLDEKPCGKIDYTKYYNSYIQKTTYYTIVKDDVDFAIKQAKSYKDFESILERMEYKITIRANKLSLCKPPYKRNIRIERSFGEEYTIKNIKERIENSDMNKIPFPEAYSKFKKYRYKGRNKKIIRKDRGSFYRLYLYYCYLLKVFPNTPKRVVLSDSMKQEVKKMERMSDEIKFLVRNNIKTSEELFLYKKNLTDELNLLLKNRTSLRNKKQRLKAPEEKQKITNEILVLSDKINYLKREVEFCESVKERSQKIKSNIKEIKQKEQELNNEKRKERSKNEYSR
;
A
#
# COMPACT_ATOMS: atom_id res chain seq x y z
N MET A 1 -28.15 9.69 -7.10
CA MET A 1 -27.15 8.63 -7.37
C MET A 1 -26.39 8.35 -6.09
N ALA A 2 -25.69 7.22 -5.98
CA ALA A 2 -24.93 6.94 -4.78
C ALA A 2 -23.84 8.01 -4.52
N THR A 3 -23.66 8.44 -3.27
CA THR A 3 -22.68 9.47 -2.87
C THR A 3 -21.95 9.07 -1.60
N THR A 4 -20.75 9.60 -1.40
CA THR A 4 -19.95 9.32 -0.19
C THR A 4 -19.31 10.60 0.35
N SER A 5 -18.95 10.63 1.64
CA SER A 5 -18.07 11.65 2.23
C SER A 5 -17.36 11.11 3.48
N MET A 6 -16.31 11.78 3.94
CA MET A 6 -15.54 11.41 5.14
C MET A 6 -14.86 12.64 5.79
N TRP A 7 -14.99 12.79 7.11
CA TRP A 7 -14.36 13.87 7.90
C TRP A 7 -13.74 13.36 9.21
N LYS A 8 -12.88 14.20 9.82
CA LYS A 8 -12.13 13.87 11.04
C LYS A 8 -12.95 14.08 12.31
N VAL A 9 -12.69 13.27 13.32
CA VAL A 9 -13.25 13.38 14.68
C VAL A 9 -12.11 13.66 15.66
N GLU A 10 -12.16 14.78 16.38
CA GLU A 10 -11.04 15.24 17.22
C GLU A 10 -11.29 15.20 18.73
N LYS A 11 -12.54 15.27 19.19
CA LYS A 11 -12.85 15.44 20.63
C LYS A 11 -13.68 14.33 21.25
N ARG A 12 -14.80 13.96 20.63
CA ARG A 12 -15.82 13.08 21.25
C ARG A 12 -16.13 11.87 20.37
N LEU A 13 -15.16 10.95 20.25
CA LEU A 13 -15.36 9.69 19.53
C LEU A 13 -16.47 8.84 20.17
N ASP A 14 -16.61 8.91 21.49
CA ASP A 14 -17.70 8.30 22.27
C ASP A 14 -19.06 8.78 21.79
N GLN A 15 -19.22 10.10 21.59
CA GLN A 15 -20.48 10.68 21.12
C GLN A 15 -20.74 10.37 19.65
N VAL A 16 -19.71 10.29 18.81
CA VAL A 16 -19.89 9.90 17.40
C VAL A 16 -20.33 8.44 17.29
N ILE A 17 -19.67 7.53 18.03
CA ILE A 17 -20.05 6.12 18.07
C ILE A 17 -21.47 5.98 18.61
N LYS A 18 -21.76 6.57 19.78
CA LYS A 18 -23.13 6.60 20.33
C LYS A 18 -24.12 7.14 19.31
N TYR A 19 -23.85 8.30 18.70
CA TYR A 19 -24.73 8.88 17.70
C TYR A 19 -25.01 7.94 16.52
N THR A 20 -24.01 7.15 16.09
CA THR A 20 -24.14 6.16 15.01
C THR A 20 -24.66 4.79 15.45
N THR A 21 -24.79 4.51 16.75
CA THR A 21 -25.20 3.17 17.27
C THR A 21 -26.39 3.20 18.23
N ASP A 22 -26.88 4.37 18.61
CA ASP A 22 -27.93 4.54 19.61
C ASP A 22 -29.31 4.19 19.05
N LYS A 23 -29.90 3.12 19.60
CA LYS A 23 -31.18 2.54 19.20
C LYS A 23 -32.39 3.32 19.77
N ASP A 24 -32.20 4.11 20.84
CA ASP A 24 -33.30 4.69 21.65
C ASP A 24 -33.67 6.14 21.31
N LYS A 25 -33.20 6.67 20.16
CA LYS A 25 -33.58 8.01 19.67
C LYS A 25 -35.09 8.22 19.41
N THR A 26 -35.92 7.21 19.65
CA THR A 26 -37.39 7.30 19.61
C THR A 26 -38.01 8.16 20.70
N ASN A 27 -37.29 8.56 21.75
CA ASN A 27 -37.83 9.50 22.74
C ASN A 27 -37.06 10.82 22.73
N LYS A 28 -37.79 11.88 22.36
CA LYS A 28 -37.37 13.28 22.51
C LYS A 28 -36.94 13.57 23.95
N GLU A 29 -36.09 14.59 24.06
CA GLU A 29 -35.64 15.29 25.26
C GLU A 29 -34.29 14.78 25.83
N ASN A 30 -33.31 15.69 25.82
CA ASN A 30 -31.99 15.62 26.48
C ASN A 30 -30.78 15.24 25.63
N TYR A 31 -30.53 16.00 24.56
CA TYR A 31 -29.14 16.28 24.19
C TYR A 31 -28.91 17.79 24.12
N ASP A 32 -28.01 18.27 24.98
CA ASP A 32 -27.57 19.67 25.07
C ASP A 32 -26.96 20.12 23.73
N ASP A 33 -27.74 20.94 23.02
CA ASP A 33 -27.74 21.13 21.57
C ASP A 33 -26.59 22.05 21.07
N ASN A 34 -25.57 22.34 21.89
CA ASN A 34 -24.58 23.39 21.58
C ASN A 34 -23.11 22.94 21.40
N THR A 35 -22.74 21.72 21.79
CA THR A 35 -21.34 21.24 21.65
C THR A 35 -21.12 20.23 20.53
N ILE A 36 -22.14 19.46 20.15
CA ILE A 36 -22.07 18.48 19.05
C ILE A 36 -21.89 19.16 17.69
N TYR A 37 -22.61 20.26 17.46
CA TYR A 37 -22.69 20.91 16.15
C TYR A 37 -21.47 21.77 15.78
N LYS A 38 -20.75 22.29 16.79
CA LYS A 38 -19.57 23.15 16.56
C LYS A 38 -18.33 22.38 16.09
N SER A 39 -18.25 21.08 16.36
CA SER A 39 -17.19 20.20 15.86
C SER A 39 -17.44 19.64 14.45
N LEU A 40 -18.63 19.91 13.88
CA LEU A 40 -19.12 19.31 12.64
C LEU A 40 -19.43 20.35 11.54
N HIS A 41 -19.03 21.61 11.70
CA HIS A 41 -19.35 22.68 10.73
C HIS A 41 -18.33 22.81 9.60
N ASN A 42 -18.75 22.39 8.40
CA ASN A 42 -18.77 23.26 7.21
C ASN A 42 -19.63 22.73 6.03
N VAL A 43 -20.55 21.77 6.23
CA VAL A 43 -21.51 21.34 5.18
C VAL A 43 -22.94 21.15 5.75
N ILE A 44 -23.31 21.95 6.76
CA ILE A 44 -24.53 21.72 7.56
C ILE A 44 -25.73 22.59 7.17
N GLU A 45 -25.63 23.52 6.21
CA GLU A 45 -26.85 24.22 5.75
C GLU A 45 -27.82 23.30 5.01
N TYR A 46 -27.34 22.23 4.37
CA TYR A 46 -28.21 21.19 3.78
C TYR A 46 -28.59 20.07 4.77
N ALA A 47 -27.80 19.90 5.84
CA ALA A 47 -27.97 18.82 6.81
C ALA A 47 -29.02 19.14 7.88
N LYS A 48 -29.05 20.38 8.39
CA LYS A 48 -29.78 20.77 9.60
C LYS A 48 -31.28 20.45 9.61
N SER A 49 -31.94 20.36 8.45
CA SER A 49 -33.38 20.09 8.35
C SER A 49 -33.75 18.61 8.28
N ASN A 50 -32.85 17.71 7.85
CA ASN A 50 -33.19 16.29 7.59
C ASN A 50 -32.75 15.30 8.69
N PHE A 51 -31.84 15.67 9.60
CA PHE A 51 -31.24 14.73 10.58
C PHE A 51 -32.02 14.54 11.89
N LYS A 52 -33.16 15.24 12.08
CA LYS A 52 -33.94 15.19 13.33
C LYS A 52 -34.90 13.98 13.45
N THR A 53 -34.98 13.11 12.44
CA THR A 53 -36.00 12.05 12.33
C THR A 53 -35.45 10.64 12.13
N GLU A 54 -34.15 10.41 12.30
CA GLU A 54 -33.48 9.15 11.93
C GLU A 54 -33.81 7.96 12.86
N GLN A 55 -34.50 6.92 12.35
CA GLN A 55 -34.53 5.57 12.95
C GLN A 55 -33.51 4.67 12.25
N GLN A 56 -32.88 3.83 13.05
CA GLN A 56 -31.74 2.99 12.71
C GLN A 56 -32.11 1.52 12.94
N LEU A 57 -31.72 0.63 12.03
CA LEU A 57 -32.07 -0.79 12.12
C LEU A 57 -30.86 -1.73 12.10
N TYR A 58 -29.79 -1.37 11.37
CA TYR A 58 -28.63 -2.24 11.18
C TYR A 58 -27.35 -1.61 11.71
N VAL A 59 -26.60 -2.38 12.50
CA VAL A 59 -25.26 -2.04 13.00
C VAL A 59 -24.37 -3.25 12.82
N THR A 60 -23.16 -3.03 12.33
CA THR A 60 -22.12 -4.07 12.25
C THR A 60 -20.77 -3.46 12.61
N GLY A 61 -20.05 -4.13 13.51
CA GLY A 61 -18.64 -3.86 13.78
C GLY A 61 -17.72 -4.69 12.88
N VAL A 62 -16.76 -4.03 12.22
CA VAL A 62 -15.69 -4.66 11.43
C VAL A 62 -14.40 -4.56 12.24
N ASN A 63 -13.86 -5.71 12.63
CA ASN A 63 -12.73 -5.83 13.58
C ASN A 63 -12.99 -5.21 14.96
N CYS A 64 -14.24 -4.94 15.31
CA CYS A 64 -14.66 -4.58 16.65
C CYS A 64 -16.06 -5.12 16.95
N SER A 65 -16.40 -5.24 18.23
CA SER A 65 -17.78 -5.53 18.64
C SER A 65 -18.66 -4.28 18.51
N GLU A 66 -19.95 -4.46 18.20
CA GLU A 66 -20.90 -3.35 18.13
C GLU A 66 -21.08 -2.67 19.49
N GLU A 67 -21.11 -3.44 20.58
CA GLU A 67 -21.37 -2.95 21.93
C GLU A 67 -20.17 -2.24 22.55
N ASN A 68 -18.94 -2.73 22.28
CA ASN A 68 -17.72 -2.23 22.90
C ASN A 68 -16.79 -1.49 21.92
N ALA A 69 -17.27 -1.13 20.74
CA ALA A 69 -16.49 -0.45 19.69
C ALA A 69 -15.64 0.71 20.22
N PHE A 70 -16.22 1.58 21.06
CA PHE A 70 -15.49 2.71 21.64
C PHE A 70 -14.34 2.23 22.53
N LYS A 71 -14.60 1.28 23.44
CA LYS A 71 -13.58 0.76 24.35
C LYS A 71 -12.45 0.10 23.57
N GLU A 72 -12.79 -0.75 22.60
CA GLU A 72 -11.82 -1.44 21.74
C GLU A 72 -10.97 -0.45 20.93
N MET A 73 -11.59 0.55 20.29
CA MET A 73 -10.86 1.58 19.55
C MET A 73 -9.94 2.42 20.43
N ILE A 74 -10.29 2.65 21.70
CA ILE A 74 -9.43 3.35 22.68
C ILE A 74 -8.32 2.43 23.17
N LEU A 75 -8.60 1.15 23.42
CA LEU A 75 -7.60 0.16 23.81
C LEU A 75 -6.50 0.04 22.76
N THR A 76 -6.86 -0.01 21.47
CA THR A 76 -5.89 0.01 20.36
C THR A 76 -5.02 1.26 20.39
N LYS A 77 -5.60 2.44 20.65
CA LYS A 77 -4.81 3.68 20.77
C LYS A 77 -3.87 3.65 21.97
N LYS A 78 -4.32 3.15 23.11
CA LYS A 78 -3.51 3.00 24.33
C LYS A 78 -2.35 2.04 24.11
N TYR A 79 -2.62 0.89 23.50
CA TYR A 79 -1.63 -0.13 23.18
C TYR A 79 -0.48 0.45 22.34
N PHE A 80 -0.78 1.27 21.34
CA PHE A 80 0.22 1.92 20.50
C PHE A 80 0.69 3.30 21.01
N GLY A 81 0.25 3.77 22.18
CA GLY A 81 0.61 5.07 22.76
C GLY A 81 0.16 6.28 21.94
N LYS A 82 -0.97 6.19 21.22
CA LYS A 82 -1.47 7.17 20.23
C LYS A 82 -2.82 7.77 20.58
N GLU A 83 -2.99 8.19 21.83
CA GLU A 83 -4.26 8.74 22.35
C GLU A 83 -4.52 10.20 21.94
N LYS A 84 -3.50 10.93 21.48
CA LYS A 84 -3.60 12.36 21.12
C LYS A 84 -3.90 12.59 19.63
N GLY A 85 -4.60 13.69 19.33
CA GLY A 85 -4.91 14.16 17.98
C GLY A 85 -6.24 13.62 17.45
N ILE A 86 -6.33 13.35 16.14
CA ILE A 86 -7.55 12.80 15.53
C ILE A 86 -7.86 11.43 16.16
N LEU A 87 -9.08 11.29 16.68
CA LEU A 87 -9.55 10.09 17.38
C LEU A 87 -10.19 9.07 16.43
N GLY A 88 -10.76 9.53 15.33
CA GLY A 88 -11.39 8.70 14.33
C GLY A 88 -11.84 9.50 13.12
N PHE A 89 -12.55 8.84 12.22
CA PHE A 89 -13.14 9.46 11.05
C PHE A 89 -14.60 9.01 10.94
N HIS A 90 -15.47 9.94 10.56
CA HIS A 90 -16.87 9.67 10.28
C HIS A 90 -17.11 9.89 8.80
N GLY A 91 -17.66 8.88 8.13
CA GLY A 91 -18.09 8.96 6.74
C GLY A 91 -19.52 8.52 6.55
N PHE A 92 -20.03 8.77 5.35
CA PHE A 92 -21.32 8.23 4.92
C PHE A 92 -21.27 7.70 3.49
N GLN A 93 -22.24 6.86 3.16
CA GLN A 93 -22.59 6.41 1.80
C GLN A 93 -24.10 6.48 1.65
N SER A 94 -24.61 7.32 0.76
CA SER A 94 -26.05 7.47 0.50
C SER A 94 -26.43 6.85 -0.84
N PHE A 95 -27.69 6.41 -0.97
CA PHE A 95 -28.24 5.76 -2.16
C PHE A 95 -29.41 6.55 -2.76
N VAL A 96 -29.81 6.21 -3.99
CA VAL A 96 -31.00 6.80 -4.61
C VAL A 96 -32.26 6.35 -3.85
N LYS A 97 -33.24 7.25 -3.73
CA LYS A 97 -34.51 6.94 -3.08
C LYS A 97 -35.19 5.78 -3.82
N GLY A 98 -35.56 4.74 -3.08
CA GLY A 98 -36.31 3.59 -3.60
C GLY A 98 -35.48 2.59 -4.44
N GLU A 99 -34.17 2.78 -4.57
CA GLU A 99 -33.34 1.92 -5.42
C GLU A 99 -32.75 0.73 -4.68
N VAL A 100 -32.54 0.87 -3.37
CA VAL A 100 -31.91 -0.15 -2.54
C VAL A 100 -32.82 -0.47 -1.36
N THR A 101 -32.80 -1.71 -0.90
CA THR A 101 -33.46 -2.11 0.36
C THR A 101 -32.55 -1.78 1.55
N PRO A 102 -33.11 -1.61 2.76
CA PRO A 102 -32.33 -1.44 4.00
C PRO A 102 -31.23 -2.49 4.19
N GLU A 103 -31.55 -3.75 3.93
CA GLU A 103 -30.65 -4.90 4.09
C GLU A 103 -29.51 -4.84 3.08
N GLN A 104 -29.83 -4.57 1.81
CA GLN A 104 -28.83 -4.41 0.76
C GLN A 104 -27.94 -3.18 1.01
N ALA A 105 -28.52 -2.07 1.46
CA ALA A 105 -27.75 -0.86 1.81
C ALA A 105 -26.73 -1.20 2.89
N HIS A 106 -27.16 -1.89 3.96
CA HIS A 106 -26.26 -2.31 5.02
C HIS A 106 -25.19 -3.28 4.54
N GLU A 107 -25.56 -4.30 3.76
CA GLU A 107 -24.61 -5.28 3.22
C GLU A 107 -23.54 -4.60 2.36
N ILE A 108 -23.93 -3.67 1.49
CA ILE A 108 -23.02 -2.86 0.67
C ILE A 108 -22.09 -2.04 1.57
N GLY A 109 -22.61 -1.43 2.63
CA GLY A 109 -21.82 -0.67 3.60
C GLY A 109 -20.77 -1.54 4.29
N VAL A 110 -21.15 -2.71 4.78
CA VAL A 110 -20.24 -3.66 5.43
C VAL A 110 -19.15 -4.12 4.45
N LYS A 111 -19.50 -4.44 3.20
CA LYS A 111 -18.53 -4.80 2.15
C LYS A 111 -17.58 -3.65 1.85
N LEU A 112 -18.08 -2.42 1.76
CA LEU A 112 -17.25 -1.22 1.56
C LEU A 112 -16.26 -1.05 2.70
N ALA A 113 -16.70 -1.21 3.95
CA ALA A 113 -15.84 -1.08 5.12
C ALA A 113 -14.76 -2.17 5.17
N GLN A 114 -15.12 -3.41 4.85
CA GLN A 114 -14.17 -4.52 4.74
C GLN A 114 -13.11 -4.27 3.65
N GLU A 115 -13.51 -3.79 2.47
CA GLU A 115 -12.58 -3.54 1.35
C GLU A 115 -11.63 -2.35 1.57
N LEU A 116 -12.04 -1.35 2.35
CA LEU A 116 -11.25 -0.12 2.57
C LEU A 116 -10.40 -0.16 3.84
N TRP A 117 -10.97 -0.66 4.94
CA TRP A 117 -10.39 -0.50 6.27
C TRP A 117 -10.21 -1.82 7.02
N GLY A 118 -10.93 -2.88 6.62
CA GLY A 118 -11.00 -4.16 7.33
C GLY A 118 -9.67 -4.90 7.49
N GLU A 119 -8.62 -4.53 6.77
CA GLU A 119 -7.29 -5.12 6.96
C GLU A 119 -6.58 -4.60 8.22
N ARG A 120 -6.81 -3.33 8.59
CA ARG A 120 -5.95 -2.60 9.54
C ARG A 120 -6.67 -1.78 10.59
N TYR A 121 -7.95 -1.46 10.40
CA TYR A 121 -8.69 -0.56 11.28
C TYR A 121 -10.01 -1.21 11.74
N GLU A 122 -10.42 -0.85 12.94
CA GLU A 122 -11.76 -1.09 13.46
C GLU A 122 -12.73 -0.08 12.85
N VAL A 123 -13.91 -0.55 12.43
CA VAL A 123 -14.94 0.28 11.82
C VAL A 123 -16.32 -0.10 12.33
N ILE A 124 -17.14 0.88 12.68
CA ILE A 124 -18.57 0.69 12.89
C ILE A 124 -19.32 1.13 11.65
N VAL A 125 -20.20 0.26 11.16
CA VAL A 125 -21.12 0.53 10.06
C VAL A 125 -22.53 0.58 10.61
N SER A 126 -23.28 1.64 10.29
CA SER A 126 -24.69 1.73 10.62
C SER A 126 -25.52 2.18 9.43
N THR A 127 -26.76 1.70 9.32
CA THR A 127 -27.68 2.08 8.22
C THR A 127 -28.91 2.76 8.78
N HIS A 128 -29.19 3.96 8.27
CA HIS A 128 -30.29 4.82 8.72
C HIS A 128 -31.40 4.84 7.65
N LEU A 129 -32.67 4.70 8.09
CA LEU A 129 -33.81 4.46 7.19
C LEU A 129 -34.78 5.63 7.01
N ASN A 130 -34.74 6.63 7.90
CA ASN A 130 -35.83 7.62 8.00
C ASN A 130 -35.57 8.97 7.33
N THR A 131 -34.59 9.03 6.43
CA THR A 131 -34.54 10.17 5.50
C THR A 131 -35.13 9.74 4.16
N ASN A 132 -35.34 10.69 3.25
CA ASN A 132 -35.75 10.35 1.88
C ASN A 132 -34.78 9.38 1.17
N HIS A 133 -33.57 9.19 1.69
CA HIS A 133 -32.53 8.35 1.12
C HIS A 133 -31.94 7.39 2.16
N LEU A 134 -31.91 6.10 1.84
CA LEU A 134 -31.14 5.15 2.64
C LEU A 134 -29.66 5.53 2.59
N HIS A 135 -29.00 5.46 3.74
CA HIS A 135 -27.58 5.76 3.82
C HIS A 135 -26.90 5.00 4.96
N ASN A 136 -25.63 4.70 4.73
CA ASN A 136 -24.72 4.11 5.70
C ASN A 136 -23.86 5.19 6.34
N HIS A 137 -23.53 5.03 7.61
CA HIS A 137 -22.46 5.73 8.29
C HIS A 137 -21.30 4.79 8.60
N PHE A 138 -20.09 5.35 8.59
CA PHE A 138 -18.86 4.67 8.93
C PHE A 138 -18.13 5.43 10.02
N VAL A 139 -17.82 4.78 11.14
CA VAL A 139 -16.92 5.33 12.17
C VAL A 139 -15.65 4.50 12.17
N VAL A 140 -14.56 5.07 11.65
CA VAL A 140 -13.26 4.41 11.46
C VAL A 140 -12.29 4.84 12.55
N ASN A 141 -11.61 3.88 13.17
CA ASN A 141 -10.54 4.16 14.12
C ASN A 141 -9.39 4.92 13.44
N SER A 142 -8.83 5.95 14.10
CA SER A 142 -7.68 6.68 13.56
C SER A 142 -6.36 5.93 13.64
N VAL A 143 -6.27 4.88 14.45
CA VAL A 143 -5.04 4.09 14.69
C VAL A 143 -5.28 2.66 14.25
N SER A 144 -4.32 2.10 13.51
CA SER A 144 -4.38 0.71 13.04
C SER A 144 -4.12 -0.27 14.18
N PHE A 145 -4.94 -1.31 14.29
CA PHE A 145 -4.75 -2.38 15.29
C PHE A 145 -3.60 -3.33 14.94
N VAL A 146 -3.11 -3.29 13.69
CA VAL A 146 -2.03 -4.17 13.21
C VAL A 146 -0.65 -3.58 13.48
N ASP A 147 -0.47 -2.30 13.15
CA ASP A 147 0.85 -1.65 13.13
C ASP A 147 0.86 -0.27 13.78
N GLY A 148 -0.26 0.15 14.37
CA GLY A 148 -0.40 1.44 15.03
C GLY A 148 -0.34 2.64 14.08
N ILE A 149 -0.20 2.47 12.76
CA ILE A 149 -0.07 3.60 11.84
C ILE A 149 -1.41 4.34 11.74
N LYS A 150 -1.35 5.67 11.78
CA LYS A 150 -2.56 6.50 11.75
C LYS A 150 -3.19 6.52 10.36
N TYR A 151 -4.51 6.35 10.28
CA TYR A 151 -5.26 6.55 9.04
C TYR A 151 -5.14 8.00 8.59
N ARG A 152 -4.95 8.20 7.28
CA ARG A 152 -4.85 9.53 6.68
C ARG A 152 -5.99 9.70 5.69
N ASN A 153 -6.94 10.58 5.97
CA ASN A 153 -7.98 10.91 5.00
C ASN A 153 -7.43 11.88 3.94
N THR A 154 -6.72 11.35 2.94
CA THR A 154 -6.17 12.11 1.80
C THR A 154 -7.13 12.11 0.61
N VAL A 155 -6.90 13.00 -0.37
CA VAL A 155 -7.66 13.01 -1.63
C VAL A 155 -7.57 11.66 -2.36
N GLU A 156 -6.43 10.98 -2.29
CA GLU A 156 -6.24 9.64 -2.88
C GLU A 156 -7.09 8.58 -2.16
N ASN A 157 -7.13 8.59 -0.83
CA ASN A 157 -7.95 7.64 -0.07
C ASN A 157 -9.45 7.89 -0.26
N TYR A 158 -9.85 9.15 -0.40
CA TYR A 158 -11.23 9.48 -0.74
C TYR A 158 -11.58 9.11 -2.18
N ALA A 159 -10.67 9.30 -3.15
CA ALA A 159 -10.85 8.81 -4.52
C ALA A 159 -11.04 7.28 -4.54
N LEU A 160 -10.25 6.56 -3.74
CA LEU A 160 -10.40 5.12 -3.56
C LEU A 160 -11.75 4.74 -2.93
N MET A 161 -12.21 5.45 -1.90
CA MET A 161 -13.51 5.23 -1.27
C MET A 161 -14.65 5.40 -2.29
N ARG A 162 -14.65 6.51 -3.04
CA ARG A 162 -15.64 6.79 -4.09
C ARG A 162 -15.70 5.66 -5.11
N LYS A 163 -14.55 5.31 -5.70
CA LYS A 163 -14.48 4.26 -6.73
C LYS A 163 -14.98 2.92 -6.20
N THR A 164 -14.57 2.54 -5.00
CA THR A 164 -14.98 1.28 -4.36
C THR A 164 -16.48 1.26 -4.05
N SER A 165 -17.05 2.38 -3.58
CA SER A 165 -18.48 2.53 -3.37
C SER A 165 -19.26 2.39 -4.69
N ASP A 166 -18.86 3.12 -5.74
CA ASP A 166 -19.53 3.08 -7.04
C ASP A 166 -19.48 1.67 -7.63
N ASP A 167 -18.36 0.97 -7.54
CA ASP A 167 -18.27 -0.39 -8.06
C ASP A 167 -19.12 -1.41 -7.29
N LEU A 168 -19.20 -1.28 -5.96
CA LEU A 168 -20.15 -2.06 -5.17
C LEU A 168 -21.59 -1.75 -5.57
N CYS A 169 -21.94 -0.48 -5.75
CA CYS A 169 -23.28 -0.11 -6.25
C CYS A 169 -23.57 -0.75 -7.61
N ARG A 170 -22.62 -0.70 -8.57
CA ARG A 170 -22.77 -1.36 -9.89
C ARG A 170 -22.97 -2.88 -9.79
N GLU A 171 -22.28 -3.55 -8.87
CA GLU A 171 -22.43 -5.00 -8.65
C GLU A 171 -23.85 -5.39 -8.21
N TYR A 172 -24.53 -4.49 -7.50
CA TYR A 172 -25.91 -4.65 -7.07
C TYR A 172 -26.92 -4.07 -8.05
N GLY A 173 -26.48 -3.62 -9.22
CA GLY A 173 -27.34 -3.00 -10.24
C GLY A 173 -27.84 -1.60 -9.87
N LEU A 174 -27.18 -0.91 -8.93
CA LEU A 174 -27.56 0.43 -8.45
C LEU A 174 -26.91 1.54 -9.28
N SER A 175 -27.56 2.69 -9.28
CA SER A 175 -27.19 3.90 -10.01
C SER A 175 -26.02 4.61 -9.35
N VAL A 176 -25.01 4.88 -10.17
CA VAL A 176 -23.76 5.52 -9.77
C VAL A 176 -23.58 6.84 -10.48
N LEU A 177 -22.78 7.71 -9.87
CA LEU A 177 -22.37 8.94 -10.52
C LEU A 177 -21.37 8.64 -11.64
N ASP A 178 -21.60 9.21 -12.80
CA ASP A 178 -20.55 9.30 -13.81
C ASP A 178 -19.39 10.14 -13.26
N GLU A 179 -18.16 9.66 -13.46
CA GLU A 179 -16.96 10.38 -13.06
C GLU A 179 -16.82 11.64 -13.91
N LYS A 180 -17.23 12.78 -13.33
CA LYS A 180 -17.01 14.11 -13.88
C LYS A 180 -15.96 14.85 -13.04
N PRO A 181 -15.11 15.69 -13.66
CA PRO A 181 -14.23 16.57 -12.91
C PRO A 181 -15.06 17.47 -11.99
N CYS A 182 -14.88 17.34 -10.68
CA CYS A 182 -15.54 18.23 -9.72
C CYS A 182 -14.68 19.51 -9.59
N GLY A 183 -14.98 20.50 -10.43
CA GLY A 183 -14.21 21.73 -10.50
C GLY A 183 -12.77 21.48 -10.96
N LYS A 184 -11.78 21.69 -10.07
CA LYS A 184 -10.34 21.48 -10.35
C LYS A 184 -9.82 20.09 -9.97
N ILE A 185 -10.65 19.24 -9.36
CA ILE A 185 -10.22 17.94 -8.82
C ILE A 185 -10.77 16.81 -9.68
N ASP A 186 -9.85 16.05 -10.26
CA ASP A 186 -10.13 14.82 -11.01
C ASP A 186 -9.80 13.60 -10.13
N TYR A 187 -10.84 13.00 -9.56
CA TYR A 187 -10.71 11.84 -8.67
C TYR A 187 -10.25 10.58 -9.40
N THR A 188 -10.55 10.41 -10.69
CA THR A 188 -10.08 9.29 -11.50
C THR A 188 -8.56 9.31 -11.60
N LYS A 189 -7.98 10.50 -11.79
CA LYS A 189 -6.52 10.67 -11.76
C LYS A 189 -5.90 10.30 -10.41
N TYR A 190 -6.52 10.68 -9.29
CA TYR A 190 -6.02 10.33 -7.95
C TYR A 190 -6.11 8.82 -7.68
N TYR A 191 -7.18 8.17 -8.13
CA TYR A 191 -7.31 6.71 -8.04
C TYR A 191 -6.24 5.98 -8.87
N ASN A 192 -6.02 6.39 -10.12
CA ASN A 192 -4.98 5.81 -10.97
C ASN A 192 -3.57 6.03 -10.39
N SER A 193 -3.30 7.23 -9.87
CA SER A 193 -2.07 7.55 -9.14
C SER A 193 -1.87 6.64 -7.92
N TYR A 194 -2.94 6.37 -7.16
CA TYR A 194 -2.88 5.47 -6.01
C TYR A 194 -2.45 4.06 -6.44
N ILE A 195 -3.10 3.49 -7.45
CA ILE A 195 -2.77 2.16 -7.99
C ILE A 195 -1.30 2.09 -8.41
N GLN A 196 -0.81 3.09 -9.16
CA GLN A 196 0.56 3.12 -9.67
C GLN A 196 1.61 3.26 -8.56
N LYS A 197 1.30 3.96 -7.45
CA LYS A 197 2.24 4.15 -6.33
C LYS A 197 2.29 2.94 -5.41
N THR A 198 1.20 2.18 -5.32
CA THR A 198 1.11 1.05 -4.39
C THR A 198 1.80 -0.18 -4.95
N THR A 199 2.88 -0.61 -4.28
CA THR A 199 3.66 -1.81 -4.66
C THR A 199 2.80 -3.07 -4.78
N TYR A 200 1.75 -3.19 -3.95
CA TYR A 200 0.84 -4.33 -4.02
C TYR A 200 0.14 -4.41 -5.38
N TYR A 201 -0.43 -3.31 -5.88
CA TYR A 201 -1.11 -3.30 -7.18
C TYR A 201 -0.15 -3.51 -8.34
N THR A 202 1.06 -2.96 -8.29
CA THR A 202 2.06 -3.16 -9.36
C THR A 202 2.50 -4.62 -9.44
N ILE A 203 2.79 -5.26 -8.29
CA ILE A 203 3.14 -6.69 -8.25
C ILE A 203 1.99 -7.54 -8.78
N VAL A 204 0.76 -7.29 -8.32
CA VAL A 204 -0.42 -8.04 -8.81
C VAL A 204 -0.59 -7.86 -10.32
N LYS A 205 -0.38 -6.66 -10.86
CA LYS A 205 -0.47 -6.43 -12.30
C LYS A 205 0.56 -7.28 -13.07
N ASP A 206 1.81 -7.22 -12.64
CA ASP A 206 2.92 -7.94 -13.28
C ASP A 206 2.70 -9.46 -13.20
N ASP A 207 2.23 -9.95 -12.05
CA ASP A 207 1.91 -11.37 -11.81
C ASP A 207 0.72 -11.83 -12.68
N VAL A 208 -0.32 -10.99 -12.84
CA VAL A 208 -1.45 -11.27 -13.73
C VAL A 208 -1.03 -11.27 -15.20
N ASP A 209 -0.25 -10.28 -15.64
CA ASP A 209 0.27 -10.24 -17.02
C ASP A 209 1.20 -11.43 -17.31
N PHE A 210 1.98 -11.86 -16.32
CA PHE A 210 2.77 -13.09 -16.41
C PHE A 210 1.88 -14.33 -16.53
N ALA A 211 0.83 -14.44 -15.70
CA ALA A 211 -0.11 -15.55 -15.75
C ALA A 211 -0.84 -15.63 -17.11
N ILE A 212 -1.30 -14.49 -17.64
CA ILE A 212 -1.94 -14.41 -18.96
C ILE A 212 -0.99 -14.91 -20.05
N LYS A 213 0.29 -14.51 -20.01
CA LYS A 213 1.30 -14.93 -20.99
C LYS A 213 1.62 -16.43 -20.95
N GLN A 214 1.48 -17.08 -19.79
CA GLN A 214 1.84 -18.49 -19.63
C GLN A 214 0.65 -19.44 -19.80
N ALA A 215 -0.57 -18.98 -19.50
CA ALA A 215 -1.75 -19.81 -19.52
C ALA A 215 -2.07 -20.34 -20.92
N LYS A 216 -2.59 -21.57 -20.98
CA LYS A 216 -3.16 -22.16 -22.21
C LYS A 216 -4.68 -22.14 -22.25
N SER A 217 -5.31 -21.88 -21.11
CA SER A 217 -6.74 -21.77 -20.95
C SER A 217 -7.01 -20.91 -19.72
N TYR A 218 -8.24 -20.41 -19.57
CA TYR A 218 -8.61 -19.66 -18.38
C TYR A 218 -8.40 -20.45 -17.07
N LYS A 219 -8.66 -21.77 -17.10
CA LYS A 219 -8.43 -22.66 -15.95
C LYS A 219 -6.95 -22.80 -15.61
N ASP A 220 -6.08 -22.78 -16.62
CA ASP A 220 -4.62 -22.79 -16.45
C ASP A 220 -4.12 -21.45 -15.88
N PHE A 221 -4.72 -20.33 -16.30
CA PHE A 221 -4.49 -19.01 -15.70
C PHE A 221 -4.83 -18.99 -14.21
N GLU A 222 -5.99 -19.52 -13.81
CA GLU A 222 -6.35 -19.65 -12.39
C GLU A 222 -5.34 -20.54 -11.64
N SER A 223 -4.98 -21.70 -12.22
CA SER A 223 -4.01 -22.62 -11.62
C SER A 223 -2.62 -21.97 -11.44
N ILE A 224 -2.21 -21.11 -12.36
CA ILE A 224 -0.95 -20.36 -12.28
C ILE A 224 -1.00 -19.36 -11.13
N LEU A 225 -2.08 -18.60 -11.01
CA LEU A 225 -2.25 -17.63 -9.93
C LEU A 225 -2.32 -18.31 -8.55
N GLU A 226 -3.00 -19.45 -8.44
CA GLU A 226 -3.01 -20.26 -7.21
C GLU A 226 -1.60 -20.72 -6.82
N ARG A 227 -0.77 -21.13 -7.79
CA ARG A 227 0.64 -21.48 -7.56
C ARG A 227 1.50 -20.28 -7.16
N MET A 228 1.12 -19.08 -7.57
CA MET A 228 1.71 -17.82 -7.12
C MET A 228 1.14 -17.35 -5.76
N GLU A 229 0.39 -18.23 -5.08
CA GLU A 229 -0.21 -18.06 -3.74
C GLU A 229 -1.34 -17.01 -3.69
N TYR A 230 -2.00 -16.77 -4.83
CA TYR A 230 -3.20 -15.93 -4.86
C TYR A 230 -4.45 -16.72 -4.49
N LYS A 231 -5.29 -16.12 -3.64
CA LYS A 231 -6.69 -16.50 -3.45
C LYS A 231 -7.52 -15.81 -4.54
N ILE A 232 -8.17 -16.63 -5.36
CA ILE A 232 -9.04 -16.17 -6.44
C ILE A 232 -10.47 -16.09 -5.90
N THR A 233 -11.16 -14.99 -6.16
CA THR A 233 -12.57 -14.84 -5.84
C THR A 233 -13.28 -14.18 -7.02
N ILE A 234 -14.31 -14.83 -7.53
CA ILE A 234 -15.15 -14.28 -8.60
C ILE A 234 -16.43 -13.75 -7.96
N ARG A 235 -16.69 -12.45 -8.11
CA ARG A 235 -17.91 -11.78 -7.62
C ARG A 235 -18.53 -11.01 -8.77
N ALA A 236 -19.84 -11.18 -9.00
CA ALA A 236 -20.56 -10.50 -10.10
C ALA A 236 -19.85 -10.60 -11.47
N ASN A 237 -19.28 -11.78 -11.79
CA ASN A 237 -18.50 -12.04 -13.00
C ASN A 237 -17.21 -11.18 -13.14
N LYS A 238 -16.69 -10.66 -12.02
CA LYS A 238 -15.44 -9.90 -11.94
C LYS A 238 -14.40 -10.67 -11.14
N LEU A 239 -13.17 -10.69 -11.67
CA LEU A 239 -12.04 -11.35 -11.04
C LEU A 239 -11.45 -10.49 -9.91
N SER A 240 -11.36 -11.07 -8.71
CA SER A 240 -10.66 -10.49 -7.57
C SER A 240 -9.53 -11.39 -7.10
N LEU A 241 -8.35 -10.81 -6.84
CA LEU A 241 -7.18 -11.52 -6.33
C LEU A 241 -6.74 -10.98 -4.98
N CYS A 242 -6.28 -11.88 -4.12
CA CYS A 242 -5.71 -11.54 -2.82
C CYS A 242 -4.50 -12.41 -2.53
N LYS A 243 -3.38 -11.81 -2.11
CA LYS A 243 -2.14 -12.54 -1.78
C LYS A 243 -1.72 -12.26 -0.35
N PRO A 244 -1.55 -13.29 0.50
CA PRO A 244 -0.94 -13.14 1.81
C PRO A 244 0.44 -12.43 1.71
N PRO A 245 0.79 -11.53 2.65
CA PRO A 245 0.10 -11.22 3.90
C PRO A 245 -1.07 -10.24 3.75
N TYR A 246 -1.31 -9.70 2.55
CA TYR A 246 -2.41 -8.76 2.32
C TYR A 246 -3.75 -9.47 2.48
N LYS A 247 -4.69 -8.83 3.19
CA LYS A 247 -6.08 -9.34 3.31
C LYS A 247 -7.01 -8.72 2.29
N ARG A 248 -6.59 -7.62 1.66
CA ARG A 248 -7.41 -6.84 0.73
C ARG A 248 -7.46 -7.47 -0.65
N ASN A 249 -8.68 -7.68 -1.14
CA ASN A 249 -8.94 -8.08 -2.51
C ASN A 249 -8.67 -6.93 -3.50
N ILE A 250 -7.96 -7.22 -4.58
CA ILE A 250 -7.82 -6.35 -5.74
C ILE A 250 -8.76 -6.85 -6.84
N ARG A 251 -9.75 -6.03 -7.19
CA ARG A 251 -10.59 -6.23 -8.39
C ARG A 251 -9.78 -5.87 -9.63
N ILE A 252 -9.46 -6.88 -10.45
CA ILE A 252 -8.47 -6.77 -11.54
C ILE A 252 -8.94 -5.81 -12.64
N GLU A 253 -10.14 -6.00 -13.15
CA GLU A 253 -10.76 -5.11 -14.15
C GLU A 253 -10.78 -3.65 -13.70
N ARG A 254 -11.21 -3.39 -12.47
CA ARG A 254 -11.26 -2.04 -11.89
C ARG A 254 -9.89 -1.37 -11.83
N SER A 255 -8.87 -2.14 -11.45
CA SER A 255 -7.55 -1.62 -11.12
C SER A 255 -6.62 -1.51 -12.33
N PHE A 256 -6.81 -2.35 -13.35
CA PHE A 256 -5.92 -2.40 -14.51
C PHE A 256 -6.62 -2.10 -15.84
N GLY A 257 -7.95 -1.98 -15.86
CA GLY A 257 -8.76 -1.59 -17.01
C GLY A 257 -9.50 -2.76 -17.67
N GLU A 258 -10.27 -2.43 -18.71
CA GLU A 258 -11.17 -3.35 -19.43
C GLU A 258 -10.42 -4.52 -20.10
N GLU A 259 -9.14 -4.33 -20.44
CA GLU A 259 -8.22 -5.36 -20.94
C GLU A 259 -8.05 -6.56 -20.00
N TYR A 260 -8.44 -6.41 -18.74
CA TYR A 260 -8.37 -7.44 -17.71
C TYR A 260 -9.75 -7.95 -17.26
N THR A 261 -10.79 -7.71 -18.06
CA THR A 261 -12.06 -8.43 -17.91
C THR A 261 -11.84 -9.93 -18.14
N ILE A 262 -12.67 -10.78 -17.52
CA ILE A 262 -12.60 -12.23 -17.71
C ILE A 262 -12.69 -12.60 -19.20
N LYS A 263 -13.52 -11.87 -19.96
CA LYS A 263 -13.68 -12.05 -21.41
C LYS A 263 -12.38 -11.72 -22.16
N ASN A 264 -11.81 -10.54 -21.95
CA ASN A 264 -10.60 -10.12 -22.67
C ASN A 264 -9.37 -10.93 -22.23
N ILE A 265 -9.30 -11.38 -20.97
CA ILE A 265 -8.28 -12.32 -20.51
C ILE A 265 -8.37 -13.65 -21.29
N LYS A 266 -9.57 -14.21 -21.45
CA LYS A 266 -9.77 -15.43 -22.25
C LYS A 266 -9.31 -15.23 -23.69
N GLU A 267 -9.74 -14.15 -24.33
CA GLU A 267 -9.36 -13.81 -25.70
C GLU A 267 -7.84 -13.61 -25.84
N ARG A 268 -7.19 -12.94 -24.88
CA ARG A 268 -5.73 -12.79 -24.85
C ARG A 268 -5.00 -14.11 -24.72
N ILE A 269 -5.52 -15.05 -23.92
CA ILE A 269 -4.94 -16.40 -23.74
C ILE A 269 -5.10 -17.22 -25.03
N GLU A 270 -6.24 -17.10 -25.71
CA GLU A 270 -6.53 -17.81 -26.96
C GLU A 270 -5.67 -17.29 -28.12
N ASN A 271 -5.45 -15.98 -28.20
CA ASN A 271 -4.72 -15.32 -29.29
C ASN A 271 -3.20 -15.22 -29.07
N SER A 272 -2.64 -15.73 -27.95
CA SER A 272 -1.21 -15.60 -27.66
C SER A 272 -0.38 -16.78 -28.20
N ASP A 273 0.21 -16.58 -29.39
CA ASP A 273 1.12 -17.51 -30.09
C ASP A 273 2.58 -17.51 -29.57
N MET A 274 2.82 -17.12 -28.31
CA MET A 274 4.18 -16.91 -27.80
C MET A 274 4.82 -18.17 -27.19
N ASN A 275 6.15 -18.26 -27.32
CA ASN A 275 7.00 -19.27 -26.68
C ASN A 275 6.88 -19.20 -25.14
N LYS A 276 6.25 -20.21 -24.54
CA LYS A 276 5.91 -20.27 -23.12
C LYS A 276 7.17 -20.54 -22.28
N ILE A 277 7.38 -19.73 -21.24
CA ILE A 277 8.52 -19.87 -20.33
C ILE A 277 8.07 -20.78 -19.19
N PRO A 278 8.69 -21.96 -19.02
CA PRO A 278 8.33 -22.85 -17.92
C PRO A 278 8.52 -22.14 -16.56
N PHE A 279 7.52 -22.24 -15.68
CA PHE A 279 7.61 -21.79 -14.28
C PHE A 279 8.91 -22.29 -13.64
N PRO A 280 9.55 -21.56 -12.71
CA PRO A 280 10.77 -22.01 -12.04
C PRO A 280 10.69 -23.41 -11.43
N GLU A 281 9.52 -23.84 -10.91
CA GLU A 281 9.37 -25.23 -10.42
C GLU A 281 9.49 -26.29 -11.54
N ALA A 282 9.29 -25.94 -12.80
CA ALA A 282 9.48 -26.84 -13.93
C ALA A 282 10.96 -27.06 -14.29
N TYR A 283 11.89 -26.26 -13.76
CA TYR A 283 13.33 -26.60 -13.75
C TYR A 283 13.64 -27.71 -12.72
N SER A 284 12.71 -28.02 -11.81
CA SER A 284 12.77 -29.17 -10.90
C SER A 284 11.81 -30.29 -11.33
N LYS A 285 11.76 -30.59 -12.63
CA LYS A 285 11.26 -31.90 -13.07
C LYS A 285 12.45 -32.83 -13.18
N PHE A 286 12.69 -33.63 -12.14
CA PHE A 286 13.15 -34.99 -12.40
C PHE A 286 12.17 -35.58 -13.42
N LYS A 287 12.61 -35.78 -14.67
CA LYS A 287 11.81 -36.47 -15.68
C LYS A 287 11.51 -37.87 -15.14
N LYS A 288 10.33 -38.06 -14.54
CA LYS A 288 9.76 -39.40 -14.35
C LYS A 288 9.38 -39.90 -15.73
N TYR A 289 10.32 -40.54 -16.42
CA TYR A 289 10.01 -41.32 -17.61
C TYR A 289 9.03 -42.41 -17.20
N ARG A 290 7.81 -42.37 -17.74
CA ARG A 290 6.89 -43.49 -17.69
C ARG A 290 7.47 -44.58 -18.59
N TYR A 291 8.19 -45.52 -17.98
CA TYR A 291 8.76 -46.67 -18.66
C TYR A 291 7.61 -47.57 -19.14
N LYS A 292 7.21 -47.44 -20.40
CA LYS A 292 6.42 -48.48 -21.08
C LYS A 292 7.40 -49.61 -21.39
N GLY A 293 7.17 -50.76 -20.75
CA GLY A 293 8.03 -51.92 -20.82
C GLY A 293 8.35 -52.33 -22.25
N ARG A 294 9.64 -52.29 -22.59
CA ARG A 294 10.28 -53.23 -23.51
C ARG A 294 11.61 -53.62 -22.88
N ASN A 295 11.63 -54.87 -22.42
CA ASN A 295 12.75 -55.70 -22.01
C ASN A 295 14.00 -54.98 -21.47
N LYS A 296 14.27 -55.21 -20.19
CA LYS A 296 15.57 -54.97 -19.54
C LYS A 296 16.70 -55.60 -20.38
N LYS A 297 17.29 -54.85 -21.31
CA LYS A 297 18.74 -54.92 -21.48
C LYS A 297 19.32 -54.01 -20.42
N ILE A 298 19.86 -54.62 -19.37
CA ILE A 298 20.69 -53.96 -18.39
C ILE A 298 21.80 -53.27 -19.19
N ILE A 299 21.67 -51.98 -19.45
CA ILE A 299 22.79 -51.17 -19.93
C ILE A 299 23.76 -51.19 -18.75
N ARG A 300 24.78 -52.05 -18.85
CA ARG A 300 25.90 -52.06 -17.92
C ARG A 300 26.39 -50.62 -17.83
N LYS A 301 26.31 -50.03 -16.64
CA LYS A 301 26.85 -48.70 -16.38
C LYS A 301 28.34 -48.78 -16.67
N ASP A 302 28.73 -48.24 -17.81
CA ASP A 302 30.12 -48.27 -18.26
C ASP A 302 30.94 -47.28 -17.43
N ARG A 303 31.29 -47.71 -16.21
CA ARG A 303 32.20 -47.03 -15.29
C ARG A 303 33.62 -47.26 -15.81
N GLY A 304 34.01 -46.50 -16.83
CA GLY A 304 35.32 -46.61 -17.47
C GLY A 304 35.46 -45.88 -18.81
N SER A 305 34.35 -45.47 -19.43
CA SER A 305 34.38 -44.79 -20.73
C SER A 305 35.19 -43.48 -20.69
N PHE A 306 36.17 -43.37 -21.60
CA PHE A 306 36.95 -42.15 -21.86
C PHE A 306 36.07 -40.92 -22.10
N TYR A 307 34.87 -41.10 -22.67
CA TYR A 307 33.92 -40.01 -22.86
C TYR A 307 33.44 -39.41 -21.53
N ARG A 308 33.27 -40.24 -20.50
CA ARG A 308 32.85 -39.77 -19.17
C ARG A 308 34.01 -39.12 -18.41
N LEU A 309 35.23 -39.61 -18.62
CA LEU A 309 36.45 -39.00 -18.10
C LEU A 309 36.69 -37.63 -18.76
N TYR A 310 36.49 -37.53 -20.08
CA TYR A 310 36.48 -36.28 -20.83
C TYR A 310 35.45 -35.29 -20.26
N LEU A 311 34.18 -35.70 -20.07
CA LEU A 311 33.16 -34.84 -19.47
C LEU A 311 33.51 -34.40 -18.04
N TYR A 312 34.08 -35.30 -17.22
CA TYR A 312 34.57 -34.97 -15.89
C TYR A 312 35.67 -33.90 -15.92
N TYR A 313 36.66 -34.07 -16.81
CA TYR A 313 37.70 -33.06 -16.99
C TYR A 313 37.14 -31.75 -17.58
N CYS A 314 36.14 -31.77 -18.46
CA CYS A 314 35.51 -30.54 -18.95
C CYS A 314 34.78 -29.75 -17.85
N TYR A 315 34.17 -30.43 -16.86
CA TYR A 315 33.60 -29.78 -15.68
C TYR A 315 34.67 -29.30 -14.69
N LEU A 316 35.72 -30.10 -14.47
CA LEU A 316 36.84 -29.75 -13.57
C LEU A 316 37.63 -28.54 -14.10
N LEU A 317 37.89 -28.51 -15.41
CA LEU A 317 38.60 -27.44 -16.12
C LEU A 317 37.70 -26.24 -16.45
N LYS A 318 36.43 -26.24 -16.00
CA LYS A 318 35.44 -25.17 -16.21
C LYS A 318 35.18 -24.81 -17.68
N VAL A 319 35.44 -25.73 -18.61
CA VAL A 319 35.11 -25.58 -20.04
C VAL A 319 33.60 -25.47 -20.23
N PHE A 320 32.82 -26.12 -19.35
CA PHE A 320 31.38 -25.91 -19.25
C PHE A 320 31.05 -24.96 -18.08
N PRO A 321 30.20 -23.93 -18.29
CA PRO A 321 29.86 -22.97 -17.25
C PRO A 321 29.00 -23.63 -16.17
N ASN A 322 29.44 -23.56 -14.91
CA ASN A 322 28.55 -23.76 -13.77
C ASN A 322 27.54 -22.62 -13.79
N THR A 323 26.31 -22.85 -14.28
CA THR A 323 25.23 -21.87 -14.12
C THR A 323 24.99 -21.69 -12.62
N PRO A 324 25.27 -20.51 -12.02
CA PRO A 324 24.97 -20.32 -10.62
C PRO A 324 23.46 -20.45 -10.43
N LYS A 325 23.04 -21.32 -9.50
CA LYS A 325 21.63 -21.39 -9.10
C LYS A 325 21.22 -19.99 -8.66
N ARG A 326 20.16 -19.43 -9.27
CA ARG A 326 19.57 -18.17 -8.80
C ARG A 326 19.15 -18.35 -7.35
N VAL A 327 19.89 -17.72 -6.44
CA VAL A 327 19.51 -17.66 -5.03
C VAL A 327 18.44 -16.59 -4.92
N VAL A 328 17.22 -17.00 -4.59
CA VAL A 328 16.15 -16.05 -4.22
C VAL A 328 16.52 -15.51 -2.84
N LEU A 329 16.90 -14.23 -2.77
CA LEU A 329 17.19 -13.56 -1.51
C LEU A 329 15.91 -13.50 -0.65
N SER A 330 16.02 -13.82 0.64
CA SER A 330 14.94 -13.57 1.59
C SER A 330 14.69 -12.08 1.75
N ASP A 331 13.52 -11.69 2.24
CA ASP A 331 13.19 -10.27 2.37
C ASP A 331 14.09 -9.52 3.36
N SER A 332 14.57 -10.20 4.42
CA SER A 332 15.60 -9.66 5.31
C SER A 332 16.90 -9.38 4.57
N MET A 333 17.36 -10.31 3.72
CA MET A 333 18.58 -10.12 2.93
C MET A 333 18.42 -8.99 1.91
N LYS A 334 17.25 -8.84 1.28
CA LYS A 334 16.97 -7.70 0.37
C LYS A 334 17.05 -6.36 1.11
N GLN A 335 16.57 -6.28 2.34
CA GLN A 335 16.68 -5.07 3.16
C GLN A 335 18.14 -4.75 3.50
N GLU A 336 18.94 -5.75 3.86
CA GLU A 336 20.37 -5.56 4.12
C GLU A 336 21.14 -5.13 2.86
N VAL A 337 20.85 -5.74 1.70
CA VAL A 337 21.43 -5.30 0.42
C VAL A 337 21.08 -3.84 0.12
N LYS A 338 19.82 -3.43 0.35
CA LYS A 338 19.40 -2.03 0.16
C LYS A 338 20.10 -1.07 1.13
N LYS A 339 20.38 -1.49 2.38
CA LYS A 339 21.17 -0.71 3.33
C LYS A 339 22.61 -0.55 2.82
N MET A 340 23.21 -1.63 2.34
CA MET A 340 24.56 -1.62 1.78
C MET A 340 24.66 -0.71 0.54
N GLU A 341 23.71 -0.79 -0.38
CA GLU A 341 23.66 0.07 -1.57
C GLU A 341 23.57 1.55 -1.19
N ARG A 342 22.67 1.90 -0.26
CA ARG A 342 22.57 3.28 0.27
C ARG A 342 23.88 3.76 0.87
N MET A 343 24.57 2.92 1.64
CA MET A 343 25.88 3.27 2.21
C MET A 343 26.92 3.50 1.11
N SER A 344 26.92 2.68 0.06
CA SER A 344 27.82 2.84 -1.08
C SER A 344 27.58 4.19 -1.79
N ASP A 345 26.33 4.56 -2.01
CA ASP A 345 25.98 5.80 -2.70
C ASP A 345 26.30 7.04 -1.86
N GLU A 346 26.09 7.00 -0.56
CA GLU A 346 26.53 8.07 0.36
C GLU A 346 28.05 8.24 0.36
N ILE A 347 28.82 7.15 0.31
CA ILE A 347 30.28 7.22 0.24
C ILE A 347 30.72 7.82 -1.10
N LYS A 348 30.13 7.38 -2.22
CA LYS A 348 30.40 7.98 -3.54
C LYS A 348 30.07 9.47 -3.55
N PHE A 349 28.98 9.88 -2.93
CA PHE A 349 28.59 11.28 -2.76
C PHE A 349 29.65 12.09 -2.01
N LEU A 350 30.13 11.59 -0.87
CA LEU A 350 31.16 12.26 -0.06
C LEU A 350 32.48 12.37 -0.83
N VAL A 351 32.89 11.31 -1.51
CA VAL A 351 34.12 11.29 -2.31
C VAL A 351 34.04 12.25 -3.49
N ARG A 352 32.93 12.21 -4.26
CA ARG A 352 32.73 13.08 -5.43
C ARG A 352 32.77 14.57 -5.07
N ASN A 353 32.22 14.93 -3.91
CA ASN A 353 32.17 16.31 -3.44
C ASN A 353 33.32 16.68 -2.49
N ASN A 354 34.27 15.76 -2.26
CA ASN A 354 35.42 15.92 -1.36
C ASN A 354 35.05 16.42 0.05
N ILE A 355 33.94 15.92 0.60
CA ILE A 355 33.43 16.32 1.92
C ILE A 355 34.07 15.43 2.99
N LYS A 356 34.87 16.02 3.88
CA LYS A 356 35.61 15.31 4.93
C LYS A 356 35.08 15.62 6.32
N THR A 357 34.59 16.83 6.54
CA THR A 357 34.15 17.29 7.87
C THR A 357 32.63 17.51 7.95
N SER A 358 32.10 17.50 9.18
CA SER A 358 30.67 17.80 9.41
C SER A 358 30.33 19.26 9.10
N GLU A 359 31.30 20.16 9.23
CA GLU A 359 31.15 21.58 8.92
C GLU A 359 31.07 21.82 7.42
N GLU A 360 31.96 21.17 6.64
CA GLU A 360 31.90 21.15 5.18
C GLU A 360 30.56 20.58 4.68
N LEU A 361 30.07 19.50 5.28
CA LEU A 361 28.77 18.92 4.94
C LEU A 361 27.62 19.92 5.19
N PHE A 362 27.69 20.69 6.28
CA PHE A 362 26.69 21.70 6.61
C PHE A 362 26.72 22.89 5.64
N LEU A 363 27.92 23.39 5.32
CA LEU A 363 28.10 24.48 4.36
C LEU A 363 27.64 24.05 2.96
N TYR A 364 28.01 22.85 2.54
CA TYR A 364 27.59 22.26 1.27
C TYR A 364 26.07 22.11 1.21
N LYS A 365 25.44 21.60 2.27
CA LYS A 365 23.97 21.55 2.38
C LYS A 365 23.35 22.93 2.25
N LYS A 366 23.89 23.94 2.92
CA LYS A 366 23.37 25.32 2.86
C LYS A 366 23.42 25.87 1.43
N ASN A 367 24.55 25.74 0.75
CA ASN A 367 24.73 26.19 -0.63
C ASN A 367 23.74 25.49 -1.58
N LEU A 368 23.56 24.17 -1.43
CA LEU A 368 22.57 23.42 -2.21
C LEU A 368 21.14 23.87 -1.93
N THR A 369 20.79 24.17 -0.68
CA THR A 369 19.46 24.67 -0.34
C THR A 369 19.18 26.05 -0.91
N ASP A 370 20.19 26.92 -0.95
CA ASP A 370 20.08 28.26 -1.54
C ASP A 370 19.92 28.18 -3.06
N GLU A 371 20.71 27.34 -3.74
CA GLU A 371 20.57 27.07 -5.17
C GLU A 371 19.20 26.45 -5.48
N LEU A 372 18.75 25.48 -4.67
CA LEU A 372 17.44 24.85 -4.81
C LEU A 372 16.31 25.88 -4.69
N ASN A 373 16.40 26.79 -3.72
CA ASN A 373 15.41 27.86 -3.53
C ASN A 373 15.39 28.83 -4.72
N LEU A 374 16.55 29.18 -5.26
CA LEU A 374 16.65 30.01 -6.47
C LEU A 374 16.00 29.33 -7.68
N LEU A 375 16.29 28.04 -7.92
CA LEU A 375 15.71 27.30 -9.03
C LEU A 375 14.19 27.09 -8.85
N LEU A 376 13.71 26.91 -7.61
CA LEU A 376 12.29 26.86 -7.33
C LEU A 376 11.59 28.18 -7.69
N LYS A 377 12.18 29.32 -7.33
CA LYS A 377 11.69 30.66 -7.71
C LYS A 377 11.66 30.84 -9.24
N ASN A 378 12.74 30.47 -9.93
CA ASN A 378 12.82 30.54 -11.39
C ASN A 378 11.78 29.64 -12.08
N ARG A 379 11.56 28.43 -11.56
CA ARG A 379 10.51 27.55 -12.09
C ARG A 379 9.12 28.12 -11.87
N THR A 380 8.87 28.77 -10.72
CA THR A 380 7.57 29.44 -10.49
C THR A 380 7.36 30.62 -11.42
N SER A 381 8.38 31.45 -11.69
CA SER A 381 8.27 32.56 -12.64
C SER A 381 8.01 32.07 -14.07
N LEU A 382 8.69 31.02 -14.52
CA LEU A 382 8.45 30.41 -15.83
C LEU A 382 7.06 29.77 -15.96
N ARG A 383 6.54 29.13 -14.91
CA ARG A 383 5.16 28.64 -14.88
C ARG A 383 4.14 29.78 -15.02
N ASN A 384 4.38 30.89 -14.33
CA ASN A 384 3.54 32.09 -14.44
C ASN A 384 3.63 32.71 -15.85
N LYS A 385 4.84 32.75 -16.44
CA LYS A 385 5.05 33.22 -17.82
C LYS A 385 4.32 32.34 -18.83
N LYS A 386 4.41 31.01 -18.70
CA LYS A 386 3.69 30.04 -19.53
C LYS A 386 2.17 30.23 -19.48
N GLN A 387 1.62 30.57 -18.31
CA GLN A 387 0.18 30.78 -18.12
C GLN A 387 -0.33 32.02 -18.85
N ARG A 388 0.50 33.05 -19.02
CA ARG A 388 0.15 34.32 -19.68
C ARG A 388 0.28 34.29 -21.21
N LEU A 389 1.07 33.37 -21.74
CA LEU A 389 1.32 33.27 -23.18
C LEU A 389 0.14 32.63 -23.92
N LYS A 390 -0.11 33.08 -25.15
CA LYS A 390 -1.14 32.52 -26.04
C LYS A 390 -0.54 31.66 -27.16
N ALA A 391 0.65 32.02 -27.67
CA ALA A 391 1.32 31.33 -28.77
C ALA A 391 1.80 29.90 -28.38
N PRO A 392 1.51 28.87 -29.20
CA PRO A 392 1.84 27.47 -28.89
C PRO A 392 3.35 27.17 -28.94
N GLU A 393 4.10 27.77 -29.87
CA GLU A 393 5.55 27.55 -30.01
C GLU A 393 6.35 28.09 -28.81
N GLU A 394 6.02 29.29 -28.33
CA GLU A 394 6.65 29.88 -27.14
C GLU A 394 6.29 29.13 -25.87
N LYS A 395 5.06 28.58 -25.78
CA LYS A 395 4.68 27.67 -24.70
C LYS A 395 5.52 26.40 -24.69
N GLN A 396 5.84 25.86 -25.87
CA GLN A 396 6.67 24.66 -25.97
C GLN A 396 8.10 24.93 -25.50
N LYS A 397 8.70 26.06 -25.92
CA LYS A 397 10.05 26.49 -25.45
C LYS A 397 10.12 26.59 -23.93
N ILE A 398 9.16 27.29 -23.31
CA ILE A 398 9.11 27.41 -21.84
C ILE A 398 8.84 26.07 -21.14
N THR A 399 8.09 25.17 -21.79
CA THR A 399 7.87 23.83 -21.24
C THR A 399 9.16 23.03 -21.17
N ASN A 400 9.99 23.10 -22.22
CA ASN A 400 11.31 22.47 -22.24
C ASN A 400 12.23 23.07 -21.17
N GLU A 401 12.24 24.40 -21.00
CA GLU A 401 13.00 25.07 -19.91
C GLU A 401 12.54 24.61 -18.52
N ILE A 402 11.23 24.45 -18.29
CA ILE A 402 10.68 23.94 -17.03
C ILE A 402 11.09 22.48 -16.78
N LEU A 403 11.18 21.66 -17.82
CA LEU A 403 11.63 20.26 -17.72
C LEU A 403 13.09 20.21 -17.29
N VAL A 404 13.99 20.93 -17.98
CA VAL A 404 15.42 21.01 -17.64
C VAL A 404 15.61 21.51 -16.20
N LEU A 405 14.87 22.54 -15.79
CA LEU A 405 14.91 23.03 -14.40
C LEU A 405 14.38 21.99 -13.41
N SER A 406 13.36 21.22 -13.77
CA SER A 406 12.80 20.19 -12.90
C SER A 406 13.76 19.04 -12.69
N ASP A 407 14.51 18.64 -13.71
CA ASP A 407 15.57 17.63 -13.60
C ASP A 407 16.70 18.12 -12.70
N LYS A 408 17.15 19.37 -12.87
CA LYS A 408 18.15 19.99 -11.99
C LYS A 408 17.67 20.09 -10.53
N ILE A 409 16.40 20.46 -10.31
CA ILE A 409 15.77 20.48 -8.98
C ILE A 409 15.74 19.08 -8.36
N ASN A 410 15.40 18.05 -9.13
CA ASN A 410 15.34 16.68 -8.64
C ASN A 410 16.74 16.18 -8.26
N TYR A 411 17.77 16.53 -9.04
CA TYR A 411 19.16 16.26 -8.70
C TYR A 411 19.55 16.91 -7.38
N LEU A 412 19.37 18.23 -7.23
CA LEU A 412 19.73 18.95 -6.00
C LEU A 412 18.97 18.42 -4.77
N LYS A 413 17.70 18.02 -4.91
CA LYS A 413 16.95 17.39 -3.83
C LYS A 413 17.58 16.08 -3.35
N ARG A 414 18.05 15.24 -4.28
CA ARG A 414 18.78 14.00 -3.93
C ARG A 414 20.08 14.31 -3.20
N GLU A 415 20.82 15.32 -3.63
CA GLU A 415 22.05 15.74 -2.94
C GLU A 415 21.77 16.24 -1.51
N VAL A 416 20.69 17.01 -1.31
CA VAL A 416 20.27 17.43 0.04
C VAL A 416 19.84 16.25 0.90
N GLU A 417 19.14 15.26 0.33
CA GLU A 417 18.77 14.01 1.01
C GLU A 417 20.01 13.21 1.43
N PHE A 418 21.04 13.13 0.58
CA PHE A 418 22.32 12.53 0.95
C PHE A 418 22.98 13.25 2.12
N CYS A 419 22.98 14.60 2.15
CA CYS A 419 23.50 15.36 3.29
C CYS A 419 22.78 15.02 4.60
N GLU A 420 21.45 14.87 4.56
CA GLU A 420 20.64 14.50 5.73
C GLU A 420 20.90 13.07 6.18
N SER A 421 20.92 12.13 5.24
CA SER A 421 21.18 10.72 5.51
C SER A 421 22.58 10.51 6.12
N VAL A 422 23.61 11.15 5.55
CA VAL A 422 24.97 11.11 6.11
C VAL A 422 25.01 11.70 7.51
N LYS A 423 24.33 12.82 7.76
CA LYS A 423 24.26 13.43 9.10
C LYS A 423 23.64 12.47 10.11
N GLU A 424 22.46 11.93 9.82
CA GLU A 424 21.77 10.98 10.71
C GLU A 424 22.61 9.73 10.96
N ARG A 425 23.21 9.16 9.90
CA ARG A 425 24.05 7.97 10.02
C ARG A 425 25.30 8.24 10.84
N SER A 426 25.97 9.38 10.63
CA SER A 426 27.16 9.74 11.41
C SER A 426 26.85 9.84 12.91
N GLN A 427 25.67 10.36 13.27
CA GLN A 427 25.19 10.42 14.66
C GLN A 427 24.91 9.01 15.22
N LYS A 428 24.23 8.16 14.45
CA LYS A 428 23.97 6.76 14.83
C LYS A 428 25.27 5.97 15.02
N ILE A 429 26.23 6.10 14.11
CA ILE A 429 27.54 5.46 14.24
C ILE A 429 28.26 5.93 15.51
N LYS A 430 28.25 7.23 15.81
CA LYS A 430 28.81 7.75 17.07
C LYS A 430 28.14 7.16 18.31
N SER A 431 26.80 7.03 18.31
CA SER A 431 26.05 6.39 19.40
C SER A 431 26.44 4.92 19.55
N ASN A 432 26.42 4.16 18.45
CA ASN A 432 26.76 2.74 18.45
C ASN A 432 28.19 2.50 18.93
N ILE A 433 29.16 3.32 18.51
CA ILE A 433 30.55 3.23 18.99
C ILE A 433 30.62 3.52 20.50
N LYS A 434 29.85 4.49 21.00
CA LYS A 434 29.80 4.81 22.44
C LYS A 434 29.22 3.63 23.23
N GLU A 435 28.14 3.04 22.77
CA GLU A 435 27.53 1.85 23.38
C GLU A 435 28.47 0.64 23.37
N ILE A 436 29.16 0.38 22.26
CA ILE A 436 30.15 -0.70 22.16
C ILE A 436 31.27 -0.49 23.19
N LYS A 437 31.82 0.73 23.26
CA LYS A 437 32.88 1.06 24.25
C LYS A 437 32.39 0.90 25.70
N GLN A 438 31.14 1.28 25.99
CA GLN A 438 30.55 1.08 27.31
C GLN A 438 30.42 -0.40 27.66
N LYS A 439 29.90 -1.22 26.74
CA LYS A 439 29.80 -2.68 26.91
C LYS A 439 31.17 -3.34 27.08
N GLU A 440 32.18 -2.90 26.34
CA GLU A 440 33.56 -3.38 26.52
C GLU A 440 34.13 -3.02 27.88
N GLN A 441 33.85 -1.81 28.39
CA GLN A 441 34.26 -1.40 29.74
C GLN A 441 33.54 -2.20 30.84
N GLU A 442 32.23 -2.42 30.70
CA GLU A 442 31.43 -3.25 31.60
C GLU A 442 31.96 -4.68 31.65
N LEU A 443 32.19 -5.30 30.49
CA LEU A 443 32.74 -6.65 30.39
C LEU A 443 34.14 -6.75 31.01
N ASN A 444 34.99 -5.73 30.82
CA ASN A 444 36.31 -5.70 31.45
C ASN A 444 36.23 -5.53 32.98
N ASN A 445 35.25 -4.77 33.47
CA ASN A 445 35.01 -4.61 34.91
C ASN A 445 34.44 -5.89 35.54
N GLU A 446 33.56 -6.61 34.86
CA GLU A 446 33.06 -7.92 35.28
C GLU A 446 34.20 -8.95 35.35
N LYS A 447 35.04 -9.05 34.31
CA LYS A 447 36.22 -9.91 34.32
C LYS A 447 37.20 -9.59 35.46
N ARG A 448 37.34 -8.30 35.83
CA ARG A 448 38.16 -7.89 36.98
C ARG A 448 37.55 -8.33 38.32
N LYS A 449 36.22 -8.22 38.47
CA LYS A 449 35.49 -8.67 39.68
C LYS A 449 35.50 -10.20 39.82
N GLU A 450 35.46 -10.94 38.72
CA GLU A 450 35.60 -12.40 38.74
C GLU A 450 37.03 -12.83 39.15
N ARG A 451 38.06 -12.14 38.65
CA ARG A 451 39.45 -12.40 39.05
C ARG A 451 39.69 -12.13 40.53
N SER A 452 39.17 -11.03 41.07
CA SER A 452 39.32 -10.73 42.50
C SER A 452 38.58 -11.75 43.38
N LYS A 453 37.38 -12.20 42.99
CA LYS A 453 36.67 -13.26 43.72
C LYS A 453 37.42 -14.60 43.76
N ASN A 454 38.13 -14.95 42.69
CA ASN A 454 38.91 -16.18 42.62
C ASN A 454 40.23 -16.11 43.42
N GLU A 455 40.76 -14.92 43.70
CA GLU A 455 41.94 -14.73 44.57
C GLU A 455 41.60 -14.82 46.06
N TYR A 456 40.37 -14.49 46.48
CA TYR A 456 39.91 -14.64 47.88
C TYR A 456 39.38 -16.05 48.21
N SER A 457 39.34 -16.97 47.24
CA SER A 457 38.82 -18.34 47.40
C SER A 457 39.92 -19.42 47.34
N ARG A 458 41.19 -19.02 47.39
CA ARG A 458 42.38 -19.85 47.65
C ARG A 458 42.97 -19.44 48.99
#